data_AF-A0A2W2EMG6-F1
#
_entry.id   AF-A0A2W2EMG6-F1
#
_cell.length_a   1.000
_cell.length_b   1.000
_cell.length_c   1.000
_cell.angle_alpha   90.00
_cell.angle_beta   90.00
_cell.angle_gamma   90.00
#
_symmetry.space_group_name_H-M   'P 1'
#
loop_
_entity.id
_entity.type
_entity.pdbx_description
1 polymer ?
#
loop_
_entity_poly.entity_id
_entity_poly.type
_entity_poly.pdbx_seq_one_letter_code
_entity_poly.pdbx_strand_id
1 'polypeptide(L)'
;MRMTYDDDTGSSVRHVIKSDEPHRQGDAAALSKAQRDAIVKLAKKYPAWEPYRICDELKRTGMTVPVNAVAAVLASEGSRRGR
;
A
#
# COMPACT_ATOMS: atom_id res chain seq x y z
N MET A 1 -6.87 34.58 -50.07
CA MET A 1 -6.93 33.24 -49.43
C MET A 1 -6.69 33.39 -47.94
N ARG A 2 -7.72 33.23 -47.11
CA ARG A 2 -7.71 32.68 -45.74
C ARG A 2 -9.17 32.39 -45.37
N MET A 3 -9.59 31.14 -45.58
CA MET A 3 -10.75 30.57 -44.90
C MET A 3 -10.33 30.29 -43.46
N THR A 4 -11.09 30.76 -42.49
CA THR A 4 -11.02 30.24 -41.12
C THR A 4 -12.45 29.92 -40.71
N TYR A 5 -12.73 28.61 -40.66
CA TYR A 5 -14.00 28.05 -40.26
C TYR A 5 -14.27 28.40 -38.80
N ASP A 6 -15.46 28.95 -38.57
CA ASP A 6 -16.14 28.98 -37.28
C ASP A 6 -16.89 27.64 -37.17
N ASP A 7 -16.58 26.81 -36.18
CA ASP A 7 -17.53 25.82 -35.70
C ASP A 7 -17.26 25.50 -34.23
N ASP A 8 -18.16 26.04 -33.41
CA ASP A 8 -18.36 25.75 -32.02
C ASP A 8 -18.90 24.31 -31.89
N THR A 9 -18.02 23.34 -31.65
CA THR A 9 -18.41 22.01 -31.17
C THR A 9 -17.76 21.73 -29.83
N GLY A 10 -18.50 22.07 -28.78
CA GLY A 10 -18.13 21.83 -27.40
C GLY A 10 -17.82 20.37 -27.09
N SER A 11 -16.81 20.16 -26.26
CA SER A 11 -16.85 19.19 -25.17
C SER A 11 -15.70 19.44 -24.22
N SER A 12 -16.05 19.75 -22.97
CA SER A 12 -15.17 19.65 -21.82
C SER A 12 -14.60 18.24 -21.74
N VAL A 13 -13.34 18.06 -22.12
CA VAL A 13 -12.58 16.88 -21.73
C VAL A 13 -11.61 17.29 -20.64
N ARG A 14 -12.05 17.04 -19.40
CA ARG A 14 -11.17 16.86 -18.24
C ARG A 14 -10.17 15.78 -18.61
N HIS A 15 -9.03 16.15 -19.18
CA HIS A 15 -7.92 15.22 -19.29
C HIS A 15 -7.34 15.03 -17.90
N VAL A 16 -7.85 13.99 -17.25
CA VAL A 16 -7.22 13.28 -16.15
C VAL A 16 -5.83 12.89 -16.63
N ILE A 17 -4.83 13.71 -16.31
CA ILE A 17 -3.46 13.22 -16.23
C ILE A 17 -3.49 12.27 -15.03
N LYS A 18 -3.61 10.98 -15.35
CA LYS A 18 -3.35 9.89 -14.42
C LYS A 18 -1.99 10.18 -13.81
N SER A 19 -1.97 10.31 -12.49
CA SER A 19 -0.77 10.51 -11.70
C SER A 19 0.30 9.53 -12.16
N ASP A 20 1.31 10.09 -12.83
CA ASP A 20 2.60 9.45 -13.03
C ASP A 20 3.13 9.12 -11.63
N GLU A 21 3.31 7.83 -11.35
CA GLU A 21 3.68 7.33 -10.03
C GLU A 21 4.99 7.98 -9.55
N PRO A 22 5.06 8.56 -8.34
CA PRO A 22 6.33 9.01 -7.79
C PRO A 22 7.15 7.79 -7.34
N HIS A 23 7.89 7.19 -8.25
CA HIS A 23 9.05 6.37 -7.90
C HIS A 23 10.24 7.29 -7.59
N ARG A 24 10.34 7.77 -6.34
CA ARG A 24 11.66 8.13 -5.76
C ARG A 24 11.70 8.03 -4.23
N GLN A 25 12.61 7.14 -3.82
CA GLN A 25 13.53 7.26 -2.67
C GLN A 25 13.01 7.02 -1.24
N GLY A 26 13.55 5.96 -0.62
CA GLY A 26 14.52 6.20 0.45
C GLY A 26 14.11 5.96 1.90
N ASP A 27 12.83 5.74 2.19
CA ASP A 27 12.37 5.51 3.56
C ASP A 27 11.76 4.11 3.67
N ALA A 28 11.94 3.44 4.81
CA ALA A 28 11.31 2.15 5.11
C ALA A 28 9.83 2.23 4.73
N ALA A 29 9.46 1.65 3.57
CA ALA A 29 8.19 1.94 2.92
C ALA A 29 7.06 1.79 3.93
N ALA A 30 6.45 2.92 4.29
CA ALA A 30 5.45 2.95 5.34
C ALA A 30 4.36 1.95 4.96
N LEU A 31 4.22 0.89 5.77
CA LEU A 31 3.27 -0.18 5.44
C LEU A 31 1.89 0.41 5.21
N SER A 32 1.26 0.01 4.12
CA SER A 32 -0.12 0.38 3.85
C SER A 32 -1.01 -0.12 5.00
N LYS A 33 -2.08 0.62 5.30
CA LYS A 33 -3.03 0.22 6.36
C LYS A 33 -3.52 -1.22 6.17
N ALA A 34 -3.83 -1.60 4.94
CA ALA A 34 -4.23 -2.97 4.58
C ALA A 34 -3.16 -4.03 4.93
N GLN A 35 -1.88 -3.73 4.70
CA GLN A 35 -0.78 -4.64 5.05
C GLN A 35 -0.64 -4.78 6.57
N ARG A 36 -0.71 -3.67 7.31
CA ARG A 36 -0.71 -3.68 8.78
C ARG A 36 -1.87 -4.50 9.34
N ASP A 37 -3.08 -4.26 8.85
CA ASP A 37 -4.27 -5.00 9.29
C ASP A 37 -4.15 -6.50 8.97
N ALA A 38 -3.58 -6.87 7.82
CA ALA A 38 -3.35 -8.27 7.46
C ALA A 38 -2.33 -8.94 8.38
N ILE A 39 -1.21 -8.27 8.70
CA ILE A 39 -0.21 -8.74 9.67
C ILE A 39 -0.86 -9.00 11.03
N VAL A 40 -1.62 -8.02 11.54
CA VAL A 40 -2.27 -8.13 12.85
C VAL A 40 -3.32 -9.22 12.87
N LYS A 41 -4.11 -9.38 11.79
CA LYS A 41 -5.08 -10.47 11.67
C LYS A 41 -4.41 -11.84 11.71
N LEU A 42 -3.32 -12.02 10.96
CA LEU A 42 -2.57 -13.28 10.95
C LEU A 42 -1.94 -13.56 12.32
N ALA A 43 -1.34 -12.55 12.96
CA ALA A 43 -0.75 -12.68 14.29
C ALA A 43 -1.77 -13.03 15.38
N LYS A 44 -2.98 -12.47 15.29
CA LYS A 44 -4.09 -12.82 16.20
C LYS A 44 -4.61 -14.22 15.98
N LYS A 45 -4.70 -14.66 14.72
CA LYS A 45 -5.14 -16.01 14.36
C LYS A 45 -4.09 -17.06 14.74
N TYR A 46 -2.81 -16.71 14.64
CA TYR A 46 -1.68 -17.60 14.88
C TYR A 46 -0.62 -16.91 15.75
N PRO A 47 -0.84 -16.83 17.08
CA PRO A 47 0.06 -16.10 17.97
C PRO A 47 1.44 -16.75 18.16
N ALA A 48 1.56 -18.05 17.85
CA ALA A 48 2.83 -18.78 17.86
C ALA A 48 3.61 -18.65 16.54
N TRP A 49 3.07 -17.93 15.55
CA TRP A 49 3.78 -17.74 14.29
C TRP A 49 4.85 -16.65 14.41
N GLU A 50 6.05 -17.04 14.05
CA GLU A 50 7.17 -16.14 13.92
C GLU A 50 6.99 -15.15 12.75
N PRO A 51 7.65 -13.98 12.78
CA PRO A 51 7.49 -12.94 11.77
C PRO A 51 7.72 -13.41 10.32
N TYR A 52 8.66 -14.34 10.11
CA TYR A 52 8.95 -14.90 8.79
C TYR A 52 7.79 -15.75 8.24
N ARG A 53 7.06 -16.49 9.10
CA ARG A 53 5.87 -17.26 8.68
C ARG A 53 4.74 -16.35 8.23
N ILE A 54 4.54 -15.26 8.96
CA ILE A 54 3.54 -14.25 8.62
C ILE A 54 3.91 -13.58 7.28
N CYS A 55 5.20 -13.28 7.07
CA CYS A 55 5.70 -12.75 5.81
C CYS A 55 5.44 -13.70 4.62
N ASP A 56 5.76 -14.99 4.77
CA ASP A 56 5.51 -15.99 3.73
C ASP A 56 4.02 -16.10 3.39
N GLU A 57 3.16 -16.07 4.40
CA GLU A 57 1.71 -16.15 4.20
C GLU A 57 1.16 -14.90 3.49
N LEU A 58 1.65 -13.71 3.85
CA LEU A 58 1.31 -12.48 3.15
C LEU A 58 1.76 -12.54 1.68
N LYS A 59 2.95 -13.07 1.42
CA LYS A 59 3.47 -13.25 0.05
C LYS A 59 2.57 -14.15 -0.79
N ARG A 60 2.01 -15.22 -0.22
CA ARG A 60 1.03 -16.10 -0.91
C ARG A 60 -0.25 -15.36 -1.31
N THR A 61 -0.65 -14.35 -0.56
CA THR A 61 -1.81 -13.50 -0.87
C THR A 61 -1.50 -12.36 -1.85
N GLY A 62 -0.27 -12.29 -2.38
CA GLY A 62 0.18 -11.20 -3.25
C GLY A 62 0.68 -9.96 -2.50
N MET A 63 0.77 -10.01 -1.17
CA MET A 63 1.27 -8.91 -0.35
C MET A 63 2.74 -9.12 0.00
N THR A 64 3.63 -8.38 -0.64
CA THR A 64 5.06 -8.41 -0.29
C THR A 64 5.33 -7.42 0.84
N VAL A 65 5.73 -7.94 1.99
CA VAL A 65 6.06 -7.14 3.19
C VAL A 65 7.42 -7.60 3.72
N PRO A 66 8.37 -6.71 4.03
CA PRO A 66 9.64 -7.12 4.61
C PRO A 66 9.45 -7.65 6.05
N VAL A 67 10.14 -8.74 6.38
CA VAL A 67 10.06 -9.40 7.71
C VAL A 67 10.33 -8.41 8.85
N ASN A 68 11.27 -7.48 8.68
CA ASN A 68 11.57 -6.45 9.68
C ASN A 68 10.35 -5.55 9.98
N ALA A 69 9.57 -5.21 8.95
CA ALA A 69 8.36 -4.41 9.15
C ALA A 69 7.23 -5.22 9.79
N VAL A 70 7.14 -6.53 9.49
CA VAL A 70 6.24 -7.44 10.21
C VAL A 70 6.61 -7.48 11.69
N ALA A 71 7.88 -7.70 12.03
CA ALA A 71 8.35 -7.73 13.41
C ALA A 71 8.08 -6.41 14.15
N ALA A 72 8.29 -5.26 13.50
CA ALA A 72 8.00 -3.95 14.07
C ALA A 72 6.50 -3.76 14.40
N VAL A 73 5.60 -4.24 13.53
CA VAL A 73 4.14 -4.22 13.78
C VAL A 73 3.79 -5.13 14.95
N LEU A 74 4.34 -6.34 15.01
CA LEU A 74 4.07 -7.28 16.11
C LEU A 74 4.57 -6.74 17.45
N ALA A 75 5.76 -6.15 17.49
CA ALA A 75 6.31 -5.52 18.69
C ALA A 75 5.44 -4.35 19.17
N SER A 76 4.95 -3.51 18.24
CA SER A 76 4.06 -2.38 18.55
C SER A 76 2.71 -2.82 19.12
N GLU A 77 2.13 -3.91 18.60
CA GLU A 77 0.85 -4.45 19.08
C GLU A 77 1.00 -5.22 20.40
N GLY A 78 2.12 -5.93 20.60
CA GLY A 78 2.46 -6.56 21.88
C GLY A 78 2.63 -5.53 23.00
N SER A 79 3.27 -4.40 22.71
CA SER A 79 3.44 -3.29 23.66
C SER A 79 2.12 -2.59 24.03
N ARG A 80 1.12 -2.59 23.13
CA ARG A 80 -0.21 -2.01 23.41
C ARG A 80 -1.07 -2.82 24.37
N ARG A 81 -0.83 -4.12 24.55
CA ARG A 81 -1.61 -5.00 25.42
C ARG A 81 -1.17 -5.01 26.89
N GLY A 82 -0.10 -4.28 27.24
CA GLY A 82 0.41 -4.17 28.61
C GLY A 82 0.03 -2.87 29.34
N ARG A 83 -0.99 -2.14 28.88
CA ARG A 83 -1.51 -0.92 29.53
C ARG A 83 -2.97 -1.07 29.93
#